data_AF-A0A9D5NS11-F1
#
_entry.id   AF-A0A9D5NS11-F1
#
_cell.length_a   1.000
_cell.length_b   1.000
_cell.length_c   1.000
_cell.angle_alpha   90.00
_cell.angle_beta   90.00
_cell.angle_gamma   90.00
#
_symmetry.space_group_name_H-M   'P 1'
#
loop_
_entity.id
_entity.type
_entity.pdbx_description
1 polymer ?
#
loop_
_entity_poly.entity_id
_entity_poly.type
_entity_poly.pdbx_seq_one_letter_code
_entity_poly.pdbx_strand_id
1 'polypeptide(L)'
;MKRILLIILAMFALSSFYGKAQIADVRTLDYKSGNLYLDGNKVKKAAARDLFDNDMYKDFKGGRRKWNAGVGVLSFGGTVTTFGAIVFIANAAESNKNYNPDAPSSGVGFVIGGSLMVIGAVFDLTGGLLMNSGKKQLKGIRDTYNANLPYTPELALGSTENGIGLCLYF
;
A
#
# COMPACT_ATOMS: atom_id res chain seq x y z
N MET A 1 40.61 -42.06 -4.37
CA MET A 1 39.21 -41.73 -4.74
C MET A 1 38.52 -40.77 -3.75
N LYS A 2 38.55 -41.01 -2.43
CA LYS A 2 37.87 -40.13 -1.43
C LYS A 2 38.27 -38.64 -1.46
N ARG A 3 39.54 -38.32 -1.77
CA ARG A 3 40.04 -36.93 -1.82
C ARG A 3 39.52 -36.12 -3.02
N ILE A 4 39.25 -36.77 -4.14
CA ILE A 4 38.74 -36.11 -5.37
C ILE A 4 37.27 -35.72 -5.17
N LEU A 5 36.48 -36.61 -4.55
CA LEU A 5 35.08 -36.34 -4.23
C LEU A 5 34.92 -35.11 -3.32
N LEU A 6 35.82 -34.96 -2.34
CA LEU A 6 35.83 -33.83 -1.41
C LEU A 6 36.14 -32.50 -2.09
N ILE A 7 37.03 -32.50 -3.09
CA ILE A 7 37.36 -31.30 -3.89
C ILE A 7 36.17 -30.93 -4.77
N ILE A 8 35.54 -31.90 -5.43
CA ILE A 8 34.34 -31.65 -6.26
C ILE A 8 33.19 -31.09 -5.40
N LEU A 9 32.97 -31.65 -4.20
CA LEU A 9 31.93 -31.18 -3.27
C LEU A 9 32.22 -29.75 -2.78
N ALA A 10 33.48 -29.43 -2.49
CA ALA A 10 33.90 -28.10 -2.07
C ALA A 10 33.76 -27.07 -3.21
N MET A 11 34.05 -27.47 -4.46
CA MET A 11 33.84 -26.60 -5.63
C MET A 11 32.35 -26.38 -5.93
N PHE A 12 31.49 -27.39 -5.72
CA PHE A 12 30.03 -27.25 -5.83
C PHE A 12 29.43 -26.37 -4.72
N ALA A 13 29.97 -26.47 -3.50
CA ALA A 13 29.59 -25.59 -2.40
C ALA A 13 30.02 -24.15 -2.69
N LEU A 14 31.25 -23.94 -3.18
CA LEU A 14 31.72 -22.61 -3.55
C LEU A 14 30.93 -22.01 -4.73
N SER A 15 30.61 -22.79 -5.77
CA SER A 15 29.82 -22.29 -6.91
C SER A 15 28.38 -21.94 -6.55
N SER A 16 27.77 -22.63 -5.59
CA SER A 16 26.43 -22.29 -5.07
C SER A 16 26.42 -21.05 -4.16
N PHE A 17 27.54 -20.70 -3.53
CA PHE A 17 27.70 -19.42 -2.82
C PHE A 17 27.94 -18.25 -3.78
N TYR A 18 28.71 -18.43 -4.87
CA TYR A 18 28.94 -17.39 -5.88
C TYR A 18 27.72 -17.16 -6.79
N GLY A 19 26.91 -18.20 -7.07
CA GLY A 19 25.70 -18.08 -7.89
C GLY A 19 24.61 -17.18 -7.30
N LYS A 20 24.63 -16.91 -5.98
CA LYS A 20 23.72 -15.97 -5.32
C LYS A 20 24.21 -14.51 -5.34
N ALA A 21 25.45 -14.26 -5.74
CA ALA A 21 26.07 -12.93 -5.68
C ALA A 21 25.96 -12.13 -6.99
N GLN A 22 25.43 -12.74 -8.05
CA GLN A 22 25.31 -12.10 -9.37
C GLN A 22 23.88 -12.21 -9.92
N ILE A 23 22.89 -12.13 -9.04
CA ILE A 23 21.56 -11.69 -9.45
C ILE A 23 21.75 -10.20 -9.74
N ALA A 24 21.62 -9.79 -10.99
CA ALA A 24 21.50 -8.38 -11.32
C ALA A 24 20.33 -7.87 -10.48
N ASP A 25 20.60 -7.02 -9.48
CA ASP A 25 19.58 -6.48 -8.59
C ASP A 25 18.70 -5.56 -9.45
N VAL A 26 17.70 -6.16 -10.12
CA VAL A 26 16.76 -5.45 -10.96
C VAL A 26 15.97 -4.57 -10.00
N ARG A 27 16.30 -3.28 -10.01
CA ARG A 27 15.69 -2.30 -9.11
C ARG A 27 14.21 -2.18 -9.41
N THR A 28 13.40 -2.94 -8.70
CA THR A 28 11.96 -2.94 -8.87
C THR A 28 11.32 -1.89 -7.99
N LEU A 29 10.32 -1.22 -8.54
CA LEU A 29 9.47 -0.32 -7.79
C LEU A 29 8.37 -1.13 -7.10
N ASP A 30 8.15 -0.83 -5.83
CA ASP A 30 7.16 -1.47 -4.97
C ASP A 30 6.15 -0.44 -4.47
N TYR A 31 4.87 -0.83 -4.38
CA TYR A 31 3.83 -0.01 -3.75
C TYR A 31 3.47 -0.55 -2.36
N LYS A 32 3.60 0.28 -1.32
CA LYS A 32 3.14 -0.04 0.04
C LYS A 32 2.50 1.20 0.69
N SER A 33 1.25 1.06 1.12
CA SER A 33 0.52 2.06 1.94
C SER A 33 0.66 3.52 1.48
N GLY A 34 0.34 3.82 0.22
CA GLY A 34 0.38 5.18 -0.33
C GLY A 34 1.79 5.69 -0.66
N ASN A 35 2.80 4.83 -0.61
CA ASN A 35 4.19 5.18 -0.93
C ASN A 35 4.79 4.18 -1.93
N LEU A 36 5.77 4.68 -2.67
CA LEU A 36 6.60 3.87 -3.56
C LEU A 36 7.95 3.60 -2.89
N TYR A 37 8.46 2.41 -3.12
CA TYR A 37 9.74 1.93 -2.59
C TYR A 37 10.59 1.46 -3.77
N LEU A 38 11.87 1.81 -3.77
CA LEU A 38 12.86 1.31 -4.70
C LEU A 38 13.94 0.64 -3.84
N ASP A 39 14.20 -0.65 -4.07
CA ASP A 39 15.18 -1.44 -3.31
C ASP A 39 14.94 -1.36 -1.78
N GLY A 40 13.67 -1.46 -1.38
CA GLY A 40 13.27 -1.34 0.03
C GLY A 40 13.30 0.08 0.62
N ASN A 41 13.81 1.07 -0.13
CA ASN A 41 13.89 2.46 0.32
C ASN A 41 12.70 3.28 -0.18
N LYS A 42 12.07 4.04 0.72
CA LYS A 42 10.95 4.91 0.36
C LYS A 42 11.39 6.00 -0.61
N VAL A 43 10.74 6.06 -1.77
CA VAL A 43 11.00 7.08 -2.79
C VAL A 43 10.52 8.44 -2.29
N LYS A 44 11.48 9.31 -1.96
CA LYS A 44 11.23 10.69 -1.54
C LYS A 44 10.95 11.58 -2.77
N LYS A 45 10.40 12.77 -2.53
CA LYS A 45 10.04 13.72 -3.60
C LYS A 45 11.24 14.15 -4.46
N ALA A 46 12.44 14.26 -3.85
CA ALA A 46 13.67 14.58 -4.56
C ALA A 46 14.07 13.42 -5.48
N ALA A 47 14.25 12.22 -4.92
CA ALA A 47 14.56 11.00 -5.68
C ALA A 47 13.54 10.73 -6.81
N ALA A 48 12.24 10.93 -6.56
CA ALA A 48 11.20 10.77 -7.58
C ALA A 48 11.35 11.73 -8.77
N ARG A 49 11.94 12.92 -8.59
CA ARG A 49 12.15 13.88 -9.66
C ARG A 49 13.27 13.43 -10.60
N ASP A 50 14.25 12.72 -10.05
CA ASP A 50 15.39 12.21 -10.81
C ASP A 50 15.08 10.83 -11.42
N LEU A 51 14.19 10.05 -10.78
CA LEU A 51 13.84 8.69 -11.18
C LEU A 51 12.73 8.62 -12.25
N PHE A 52 11.81 9.60 -12.27
CA PHE A 52 10.65 9.59 -13.13
C PHE A 52 10.72 10.70 -14.17
N ASP A 53 10.14 10.46 -15.35
CA ASP A 53 9.88 11.54 -16.29
C ASP A 53 8.91 12.59 -15.71
N ASN A 54 8.77 13.71 -16.41
CA ASN A 54 7.95 14.83 -15.93
C ASN A 54 6.48 14.46 -15.69
N ASP A 55 5.91 13.52 -16.45
CA ASP A 55 4.50 13.18 -16.35
C ASP A 55 4.26 12.13 -15.24
N MET A 56 5.09 11.10 -15.16
CA MET A 56 5.14 10.16 -14.04
C MET A 56 5.42 10.88 -12.71
N TYR A 57 6.26 11.92 -12.71
CA TYR A 57 6.51 12.74 -11.51
C TYR A 57 5.28 13.55 -11.09
N LYS A 58 4.56 14.16 -12.05
CA LYS A 58 3.28 14.86 -11.76
C LYS A 58 2.27 13.89 -11.18
N ASP A 59 2.14 12.69 -11.76
CA ASP A 59 1.25 11.65 -11.28
C ASP A 59 1.65 11.12 -9.91
N PHE A 60 2.94 11.00 -9.63
CA PHE A 60 3.44 10.60 -8.31
C PHE A 60 3.05 11.62 -7.23
N LYS A 61 3.21 12.91 -7.53
CA LYS A 61 2.80 14.01 -6.65
C LYS A 61 1.28 14.02 -6.48
N GLY A 62 0.53 13.86 -7.58
CA GLY A 62 -0.93 13.81 -7.58
C GLY A 62 -1.48 12.65 -6.76
N GLY A 63 -0.97 11.44 -7.00
CA GLY A 63 -1.36 10.22 -6.31
C GLY A 63 -1.11 10.29 -4.81
N ARG A 64 0.08 10.76 -4.39
CA ARG A 64 0.36 10.99 -2.96
C ARG A 64 -0.51 12.07 -2.33
N ARG A 65 -0.78 13.16 -3.05
CA ARG A 65 -1.66 14.23 -2.55
C ARG A 65 -3.08 13.69 -2.32
N LYS A 66 -3.62 12.92 -3.27
CA LYS A 66 -4.94 12.29 -3.15
C LYS A 66 -4.97 11.28 -2.00
N TRP A 67 -3.94 10.45 -1.87
CA TRP A 67 -3.84 9.51 -0.75
C TRP A 67 -3.85 10.23 0.61
N ASN A 68 -3.00 11.24 0.78
CA ASN A 68 -2.92 12.00 2.03
C ASN A 68 -4.19 12.79 2.31
N ALA A 69 -4.81 13.38 1.29
CA ALA A 69 -6.10 14.04 1.42
C ALA A 69 -7.18 13.02 1.85
N GLY A 70 -7.20 11.83 1.25
CA GLY A 70 -8.13 10.77 1.61
C GLY A 70 -7.96 10.29 3.05
N VAL A 71 -6.71 10.10 3.51
CA VAL A 71 -6.41 9.77 4.92
C VAL A 71 -6.89 10.88 5.85
N GLY A 72 -6.65 12.15 5.50
CA GLY A 72 -7.11 13.29 6.31
C GLY A 72 -8.64 13.36 6.39
N VAL A 73 -9.32 13.19 5.27
CA VAL A 73 -10.79 13.21 5.19
C VAL A 73 -11.41 12.05 5.97
N LEU A 74 -10.87 10.83 5.86
CA LEU A 74 -11.32 9.66 6.63
C LEU A 74 -11.09 9.84 8.14
N SER A 75 -9.96 10.43 8.53
CA SER A 75 -9.69 10.68 9.96
C SER A 75 -10.70 11.68 10.53
N PHE A 76 -11.05 12.70 9.75
CA PHE A 76 -12.08 13.67 10.12
C PHE A 76 -13.48 13.03 10.14
N GLY A 77 -13.85 12.29 9.09
CA GLY A 77 -15.11 11.57 8.98
C GLY A 77 -15.34 10.62 10.15
N GLY A 78 -14.36 9.76 10.45
CA GLY A 78 -14.41 8.86 11.60
C GLY A 78 -14.58 9.57 12.94
N THR A 79 -13.97 10.74 13.11
CA THR A 79 -14.13 11.57 14.33
C THR A 79 -15.57 12.08 14.42
N VAL A 80 -16.10 12.67 13.35
CA VAL A 80 -17.47 13.20 13.30
C VAL A 80 -18.50 12.09 13.51
N THR A 81 -18.32 10.92 12.88
CA THR A 81 -19.17 9.75 13.07
C THR A 81 -19.16 9.28 14.52
N THR A 82 -17.99 9.20 15.15
CA THR A 82 -17.86 8.78 16.56
C THR A 82 -18.55 9.75 17.51
N PHE A 83 -18.36 11.07 17.33
CA PHE A 83 -19.06 12.08 18.11
C PHE A 83 -20.59 11.99 17.92
N GLY A 84 -21.05 11.82 16.67
CA GLY A 84 -22.46 11.63 16.37
C GLY A 84 -23.05 10.40 17.08
N ALA A 85 -22.34 9.28 17.06
CA ALA A 85 -22.75 8.05 17.73
C ALA A 85 -22.83 8.22 19.26
N ILE A 86 -21.88 8.92 19.87
CA ILE A 86 -21.90 9.20 21.33
C ILE A 86 -23.14 10.03 21.67
N VAL A 87 -23.40 11.11 20.94
CA VAL A 87 -24.58 11.98 21.18
C VAL A 87 -25.88 11.20 20.99
N PHE A 88 -25.95 10.36 19.95
CA PHE A 88 -27.11 9.53 19.66
C PHE A 88 -27.38 8.50 20.77
N ILE A 89 -26.35 7.76 21.19
CA ILE A 89 -26.46 6.72 22.23
C ILE A 89 -26.76 7.35 23.60
N ALA A 90 -26.13 8.47 23.95
CA ALA A 90 -26.39 9.18 25.20
C ALA A 90 -27.86 9.61 25.30
N ASN A 91 -28.43 10.15 24.21
CA ASN A 91 -29.84 10.53 24.17
C ASN A 91 -30.78 9.32 24.20
N ALA A 92 -30.41 8.21 23.55
CA ALA A 92 -31.17 6.97 23.64
C ALA A 92 -31.19 6.40 25.07
N ALA A 93 -30.06 6.47 25.79
CA ALA A 93 -29.95 6.03 27.17
C ALA A 93 -30.73 6.93 28.13
N GLU A 94 -30.70 8.25 27.95
CA GLU A 94 -31.50 9.20 28.74
C GLU A 94 -33.00 9.04 28.50
N SER A 95 -33.40 8.89 27.23
CA SER A 95 -34.81 8.68 26.85
C SER A 95 -35.39 7.39 27.45
N ASN A 96 -34.57 6.33 27.58
CA ASN A 96 -34.99 5.08 28.22
C ASN A 96 -35.05 5.15 29.76
N LYS A 97 -34.27 6.01 30.41
CA LYS A 97 -34.25 6.12 31.88
C LYS A 97 -35.30 7.08 32.42
N ASN A 98 -35.60 8.15 31.68
CA ASN A 98 -36.50 9.22 32.11
C ASN A 98 -37.67 9.37 31.13
N TYR A 99 -38.27 8.26 30.67
CA TYR A 99 -39.36 8.28 29.71
C TYR A 99 -40.57 9.05 30.27
N ASN A 100 -40.60 10.34 29.98
CA ASN A 100 -41.72 11.23 30.24
C ASN A 100 -42.28 11.63 28.87
N PRO A 101 -43.45 11.11 28.47
CA PRO A 101 -44.02 11.33 27.14
C PRO A 101 -44.35 12.81 26.84
N ASP A 102 -44.34 13.67 27.87
CA ASP A 102 -44.66 15.09 27.75
C ASP A 102 -43.43 16.01 27.63
N ALA A 103 -42.20 15.46 27.53
CA ALA A 103 -40.97 16.24 27.42
C ALA A 103 -40.52 16.43 25.94
N PRO A 104 -40.66 17.64 25.35
CA PRO A 104 -40.34 17.90 23.94
C PRO A 104 -38.83 17.87 23.60
N SER A 105 -37.94 17.68 24.58
CA SER A 105 -36.48 17.73 24.40
C SER A 105 -35.84 16.39 23.98
N SER A 106 -36.58 15.28 24.00
CA SER A 106 -36.04 13.92 23.77
C SER A 106 -35.58 13.64 22.34
N GLY A 107 -36.05 14.40 21.34
CA GLY A 107 -35.72 14.17 19.92
C GLY A 107 -34.47 14.90 19.39
N VAL A 108 -34.01 15.96 20.06
CA VAL A 108 -32.99 16.86 19.49
C VAL A 108 -31.64 16.16 19.36
N GLY A 109 -31.23 15.38 20.36
CA GLY A 109 -29.96 14.67 20.30
C GLY A 109 -29.95 13.47 19.36
N PHE A 110 -31.10 12.83 19.09
CA PHE A 110 -31.22 11.84 18.02
C PHE A 110 -31.01 12.47 16.64
N VAL A 111 -31.64 13.63 16.38
CA VAL A 111 -31.51 14.34 15.10
C VAL A 111 -30.09 14.85 14.88
N ILE A 112 -29.48 15.46 15.90
CA ILE A 112 -28.10 15.96 15.83
C ILE A 112 -27.10 14.80 15.70
N GLY A 113 -27.21 13.79 16.56
CA GLY A 113 -26.33 12.62 16.54
C GLY A 113 -26.42 11.86 15.21
N GLY A 114 -27.64 11.62 14.72
CA GLY A 114 -27.88 10.98 13.43
C GLY A 114 -27.32 11.79 12.25
N SER A 115 -27.53 13.11 12.26
CA SER A 115 -27.02 14.00 11.21
C SER A 115 -25.49 14.05 11.18
N LEU A 116 -24.84 14.07 12.34
CA LEU A 116 -23.37 13.98 12.44
C LEU A 116 -22.86 12.63 11.90
N MET A 117 -23.53 11.51 12.21
CA MET A 117 -23.17 10.21 11.64
C MET A 117 -23.30 10.16 10.11
N VAL A 118 -24.37 10.76 9.55
CA VAL A 118 -24.55 10.84 8.09
C VAL A 118 -23.46 11.70 7.45
N ILE A 119 -23.16 12.87 8.02
CA ILE A 119 -22.09 13.76 7.54
C ILE A 119 -20.74 13.04 7.60
N GLY A 120 -20.44 12.37 8.71
CA GLY A 120 -19.22 11.57 8.88
C GLY A 120 -19.11 10.46 7.84
N ALA A 121 -20.20 9.73 7.55
CA ALA A 121 -20.24 8.71 6.51
C ALA A 121 -19.94 9.26 5.10
N VAL A 122 -20.42 10.47 4.78
CA VAL A 122 -20.10 11.14 3.50
C VAL A 122 -18.61 11.47 3.41
N PHE A 123 -18.01 11.95 4.49
CA PHE A 123 -16.56 12.15 4.54
C PHE A 123 -15.82 10.83 4.39
N ASP A 124 -16.23 9.77 5.07
CA ASP A 124 -15.56 8.46 4.97
C ASP A 124 -15.61 7.89 3.54
N LEU A 125 -16.76 7.97 2.87
CA LEU A 125 -16.90 7.60 1.45
C LEU A 125 -15.97 8.43 0.56
N THR A 126 -15.95 9.75 0.77
CA THR A 126 -15.13 10.67 -0.03
C THR A 126 -13.64 10.40 0.17
N GLY A 127 -13.21 10.19 1.42
CA GLY A 127 -11.82 9.89 1.75
C GLY A 127 -11.38 8.53 1.19
N GLY A 128 -12.26 7.52 1.23
CA GLY A 128 -12.03 6.23 0.60
C GLY A 128 -11.85 6.31 -0.91
N LEU A 129 -12.67 7.10 -1.60
CA LEU A 129 -12.52 7.34 -3.05
C LEU A 129 -11.20 8.03 -3.39
N LEU A 130 -10.79 9.04 -2.61
CA LEU A 130 -9.51 9.72 -2.79
C LEU A 130 -8.32 8.78 -2.56
N MET A 131 -8.37 7.94 -1.52
CA MET A 131 -7.33 6.92 -1.28
C MET A 131 -7.25 5.90 -2.41
N ASN A 132 -8.39 5.40 -2.91
CA ASN A 132 -8.42 4.45 -4.01
C ASN A 132 -7.90 5.06 -5.32
N SER A 133 -8.27 6.31 -5.62
CA SER A 133 -7.74 7.05 -6.78
C SER A 133 -6.23 7.25 -6.67
N GLY A 134 -5.75 7.67 -5.49
CA GLY A 134 -4.31 7.85 -5.23
C GLY A 134 -3.53 6.54 -5.33
N LYS A 135 -4.05 5.45 -4.76
CA LYS A 135 -3.48 4.10 -4.86
C LYS A 135 -3.41 3.62 -6.30
N LYS A 136 -4.46 3.81 -7.10
CA LYS A 136 -4.49 3.41 -8.51
C LYS A 136 -3.43 4.15 -9.31
N GLN A 137 -3.29 5.46 -9.12
CA GLN A 137 -2.24 6.25 -9.77
C GLN A 137 -0.84 5.78 -9.37
N LEU A 138 -0.57 5.58 -8.07
CA LEU A 138 0.74 5.12 -7.60
C LEU A 138 1.07 3.71 -8.09
N LYS A 139 0.10 2.79 -8.13
CA LYS A 139 0.28 1.47 -8.74
C LYS A 139 0.53 1.55 -10.24
N GLY A 140 -0.19 2.43 -10.96
CA GLY A 140 0.07 2.65 -12.39
C GLY A 140 1.51 3.07 -12.65
N ILE A 141 2.04 4.01 -11.86
CA ILE A 141 3.45 4.44 -11.96
C ILE A 141 4.41 3.27 -11.72
N ARG A 142 4.13 2.44 -10.71
CA ARG A 142 4.91 1.23 -10.44
C ARG A 142 4.91 0.29 -11.64
N ASP A 143 3.74 0.04 -12.21
CA ASP A 143 3.59 -0.90 -13.33
C ASP A 143 4.29 -0.36 -14.59
N THR A 144 4.16 0.93 -14.88
CA THR A 144 4.87 1.60 -15.98
C THR A 144 6.38 1.59 -15.77
N TYR A 145 6.86 1.90 -14.56
CA TYR A 145 8.29 1.87 -14.25
C TYR A 145 8.87 0.47 -14.43
N ASN A 146 8.22 -0.54 -13.84
CA ASN A 146 8.70 -1.92 -13.90
C ASN A 146 8.61 -2.53 -15.30
N ALA A 147 7.62 -2.14 -16.11
CA ALA A 147 7.51 -2.57 -17.50
C ALA A 147 8.62 -2.01 -18.40
N ASN A 148 9.20 -0.86 -18.02
CA ASN A 148 10.28 -0.20 -18.75
C ASN A 148 11.67 -0.57 -18.21
N LEU A 149 11.77 -1.45 -17.21
CA LEU A 149 13.07 -1.92 -16.74
C LEU A 149 13.77 -2.68 -17.87
N PRO A 150 15.07 -2.42 -18.12
CA PRO A 150 15.82 -3.20 -19.08
C PRO A 150 15.76 -4.67 -18.66
N TYR A 151 15.19 -5.50 -19.52
CA TYR A 151 15.10 -6.92 -19.29
C TYR A 151 16.52 -7.47 -19.27
N THR A 152 17.05 -7.76 -18.09
CA THR A 152 18.30 -8.52 -17.95
C THR A 152 17.93 -10.00 -17.94
N PRO A 153 18.15 -10.75 -19.04
CA PRO A 153 17.96 -12.18 -19.01
C PRO A 153 18.82 -12.77 -17.91
N GLU A 154 18.19 -13.42 -16.95
CA GLU A 154 18.90 -14.08 -15.86
C GLU A 154 19.34 -15.47 -16.34
N LEU A 155 20.65 -15.69 -16.27
CA LEU A 155 21.28 -16.96 -16.53
C LEU A 155 21.33 -17.72 -15.21
N ALA A 156 20.35 -18.59 -14.96
CA ALA A 156 20.31 -19.37 -13.72
C ALA A 156 20.54 -20.86 -14.02
N LEU A 157 21.22 -21.53 -13.09
CA LEU A 157 21.35 -22.98 -13.11
C LEU A 157 20.04 -23.59 -12.61
N GLY A 158 19.28 -24.19 -13.52
CA GLY A 158 18.04 -24.91 -13.23
C GLY A 158 18.29 -26.41 -13.09
N SER A 159 17.52 -27.06 -12.25
CA SER A 159 17.47 -28.53 -12.15
C SER A 159 16.16 -29.00 -12.78
N THR A 160 16.26 -29.96 -13.69
CA THR A 160 15.12 -30.71 -14.23
C THR A 160 15.25 -32.18 -13.83
N GLU A 161 14.20 -32.98 -14.03
CA GLU A 161 14.24 -34.44 -13.81
C GLU A 161 15.34 -35.14 -14.62
N ASN A 162 15.82 -34.51 -15.71
CA ASN A 162 16.86 -35.04 -16.59
C ASN A 162 18.27 -34.46 -16.34
N GLY A 163 18.47 -33.64 -15.29
CA GLY A 163 19.80 -33.14 -14.90
C GLY A 163 19.84 -31.65 -14.56
N ILE A 164 21.05 -31.14 -14.33
CA ILE A 164 21.34 -29.72 -14.09
C ILE A 164 21.63 -29.05 -15.43
N GLY A 165 20.85 -28.05 -15.78
CA GLY A 165 20.95 -27.30 -17.02
C GLY A 165 21.10 -25.80 -16.78
N LEU A 166 21.53 -25.11 -17.82
CA LEU A 166 21.66 -23.66 -17.83
C LEU A 166 20.36 -23.10 -18.42
N CYS A 167 19.57 -22.42 -17.59
CA CYS A 167 18.27 -21.90 -17.96
C CYS A 167 18.36 -20.38 -18.18
N LEU A 168 17.87 -19.95 -19.34
CA LEU A 168 17.65 -18.55 -19.65
C LEU A 168 16.21 -18.20 -19.28
N TYR A 169 16.06 -17.35 -18.28
CA TYR A 169 14.76 -16.78 -17.92
C TYR A 169 14.55 -15.52 -18.74
N PHE A 170 13.59 -15.58 -19.66
CA PHE A 170 13.15 -14.48 -20.53
C PHE A 170 11.94 -13.76 -19.95
#